data_AF-A0A0R3QDM5-F1
#
_entry.id   AF-A0A0R3QDM5-F1
#
_cell.length_a   1.000
_cell.length_b   1.000
_cell.length_c   1.000
_cell.angle_alpha   90.00
_cell.angle_beta   90.00
_cell.angle_gamma   90.00
#
_symmetry.space_group_name_H-M   'P 1'
#
loop_
_entity.id
_entity.type
_entity.pdbx_description
1 polymer ?
#
loop_
_entity_poly.entity_id
_entity_poly.type
_entity_poly.pdbx_seq_one_letter_code
_entity_poly.pdbx_strand_id
1 'polypeptide(L)' 'MPLPLFGKSHKSPPDIVKNLKDSLTQLEKLERGDKKNEKVAEEVSKSLQAIKSIIYGQESQEPHLEQ' A
#
# COMPACT_ATOMS: atom_id res chain seq x y z
N MET A 1 20.14 -19.66 -6.83
CA MET A 1 19.11 -19.25 -5.86
C MET A 1 18.33 -18.10 -6.49
N PRO A 2 16.99 -18.14 -6.58
CA PRO A 2 16.23 -17.00 -7.07
C PRO A 2 16.28 -15.88 -6.01
N LEU A 3 16.54 -14.67 -6.47
CA LEU A 3 16.63 -13.45 -5.66
C LEU A 3 15.27 -13.11 -5.02
N PRO A 4 15.24 -12.47 -3.84
CA PRO A 4 14.01 -11.96 -3.27
C PRO A 4 13.49 -10.81 -4.13
N LEU A 5 12.60 -11.10 -5.08
CA LEU A 5 12.13 -10.15 -6.09
C LEU A 5 11.11 -9.12 -5.59
N PHE A 6 10.79 -9.08 -4.30
CA PHE A 6 9.89 -8.07 -3.76
C PHE A 6 10.45 -7.52 -2.45
N GLY A 7 11.44 -6.64 -2.60
CA GLY A 7 11.83 -5.71 -1.55
C GLY A 7 10.59 -4.97 -1.05
N LYS A 8 10.29 -5.20 0.22
CA LYS A 8 9.23 -4.57 1.01
C LYS A 8 9.19 -3.08 0.66
N SER A 9 8.00 -2.56 0.34
CA SER A 9 7.76 -1.13 0.15
C SER A 9 8.55 -0.32 1.19
N HIS A 10 9.56 0.43 0.75
CA HIS A 10 10.48 1.22 1.58
C HIS A 10 9.80 2.37 2.36
N LYS A 11 8.48 2.43 2.38
CA LYS A 11 7.71 3.48 3.05
C LYS A 11 7.49 3.12 4.50
N SER A 12 7.82 4.05 5.39
CA SER A 12 7.53 3.88 6.81
C SER A 12 6.01 3.93 7.06
N PRO A 13 5.49 3.34 8.16
CA PRO A 13 4.06 3.42 8.46
C PRO A 13 3.48 4.85 8.45
N PRO A 14 4.16 5.88 9.00
CA PRO A 14 3.72 7.27 8.87
C PRO A 14 3.60 7.75 7.43
N ASP A 15 4.53 7.38 6.55
CA ASP A 15 4.48 7.77 5.12
C ASP A 15 3.29 7.13 4.42
N ILE A 16 2.97 5.88 4.76
CA ILE A 16 1.81 5.17 4.20
C ILE A 16 0.51 5.87 4.61
N VAL A 17 0.38 6.27 5.88
CA VAL A 17 -0.79 6.99 6.38
C VAL A 17 -0.91 8.37 5.73
N LYS A 18 0.20 9.09 5.59
CA LYS A 18 0.24 10.38 4.90
C LYS A 18 -0.21 10.24 3.45
N ASN A 19 0.35 9.27 2.72
CA ASN A 19 -0.04 8.97 1.35
C ASN A 19 -1.52 8.62 1.23
N LEU A 20 -2.05 7.78 2.13
CA LEU A 20 -3.47 7.44 2.14
C LEU A 20 -4.35 8.70 2.28
N LYS A 21 -4.01 9.58 3.23
CA LYS A 21 -4.74 10.84 3.44
C LYS A 21 -4.72 11.73 2.19
N ASP A 22 -3.56 11.88 1.56
CA ASP A 22 -3.39 12.71 0.37
C ASP A 22 -4.17 12.14 -0.82
N SER A 23 -4.12 10.82 -1.05
CA SER A 23 -4.87 10.15 -2.11
C SER A 23 -6.38 10.22 -1.87
N LEU A 24 -6.87 10.07 -0.63
CA LEU A 24 -8.29 10.24 -0.31
C LEU A 24 -8.77 11.69 -0.56
N THR A 25 -7.97 12.68 -0.13
CA THR A 25 -8.27 14.10 -0.37
C THR A 25 -8.31 14.42 -1.87
N GLN A 26 -7.48 13.77 -2.68
CA GLN A 26 -7.52 13.89 -4.14
C GLN A 26 -8.75 13.22 -4.71
N LEU A 27 -9.09 12.01 -4.25
CA LEU A 27 -10.24 11.24 -4.70
C LEU A 27 -11.55 12.02 -4.51
N GLU A 28 -11.70 12.72 -3.37
CA GLU A 28 -12.86 13.57 -3.06
C GLU A 28 -13.02 14.76 -4.02
N LYS A 29 -11.91 15.26 -4.59
CA LYS A 29 -11.91 16.40 -5.51
C LYS A 29 -12.11 16.01 -6.97
N LEU A 30 -11.93 14.73 -7.31
CA LEU A 30 -12.08 14.24 -8.68
C LEU A 30 -13.55 13.96 -8.99
N GLU A 31 -14.01 14.42 -10.13
CA GLU A 31 -15.36 14.10 -10.58
C GLU A 31 -15.47 12.62 -10.99
N ARG A 32 -16.69 12.07 -10.87
CA ARG A 32 -16.97 10.70 -11.30
C ARG A 32 -16.78 10.59 -12.82
N GLY A 33 -15.86 9.71 -13.24
CA GLY A 33 -15.54 9.46 -14.65
C GLY A 33 -14.20 10.02 -15.14
N ASP A 34 -13.44 10.74 -14.30
CA ASP A 34 -12.07 11.13 -14.64
C ASP A 34 -11.16 9.89 -14.68
N LYS A 35 -10.36 9.71 -15.73
CA LYS A 35 -9.35 8.64 -15.82
C LYS A 35 -8.31 8.71 -14.70
N LYS A 36 -8.09 9.89 -14.10
CA LYS A 36 -7.24 10.05 -12.92
C LYS A 36 -7.85 9.39 -11.68
N ASN A 37 -9.17 9.23 -11.64
CA ASN A 37 -9.91 8.66 -10.52
C ASN A 37 -9.53 7.18 -10.29
N GLU A 38 -9.39 6.39 -11.37
CA GLU A 38 -8.95 5.00 -11.29
C GLU A 38 -7.53 4.87 -10.70
N LYS A 39 -6.60 5.73 -11.14
CA LYS A 39 -5.23 5.72 -10.63
C LYS A 39 -5.16 6.07 -9.14
N VAL A 40 -5.89 7.11 -8.72
CA VAL A 40 -5.92 7.52 -7.31
C VAL A 40 -6.60 6.45 -6.45
N ALA A 41 -7.67 5.81 -6.94
CA ALA A 41 -8.33 4.70 -6.26
C ALA A 41 -7.41 3.47 -6.10
N GLU A 42 -6.55 3.19 -7.09
CA GLU A 42 -5.55 2.13 -7.00
C GLU A 42 -4.49 2.45 -5.92
N GLU A 43 -4.05 3.70 -5.83
CA GLU A 43 -3.12 4.15 -4.78
C GLU A 43 -3.70 4.06 -3.37
N VAL A 44 -4.99 4.39 -3.21
CA VAL A 44 -5.73 4.19 -1.95
C VAL A 44 -5.75 2.70 -1.59
N SER A 45 -6.08 1.84 -2.56
CA SER A 45 -6.14 0.38 -2.37
C SER A 45 -4.80 -0.20 -1.91
N LYS A 46 -3.70 0.20 -2.54
CA LYS A 46 -2.33 -0.21 -2.17
C LYS A 46 -1.96 0.23 -0.75
N SER A 47 -2.30 1.47 -0.39
CA SER A 47 -2.02 2.00 0.95
C SER A 47 -2.81 1.25 2.03
N LEU A 48 -4.07 0.91 1.76
CA LEU A 48 -4.91 0.11 2.67
C LEU A 48 -4.37 -1.32 2.84
N GLN A 49 -3.93 -1.97 1.76
CA GLN A 49 -3.29 -3.29 1.86
C GLN A 49 -1.99 -3.26 2.66
N ALA A 50 -1.19 -2.21 2.51
CA ALA A 50 0.02 -2.01 3.30
C ALA A 50 -0.31 -1.83 4.79
N ILE A 51 -1.31 -1.02 5.13
CA ILE A 51 -1.79 -0.84 6.51
C ILE A 51 -2.32 -2.16 7.08
N LYS A 52 -3.14 -2.92 6.33
CA LYS A 52 -3.62 -4.25 6.73
C LYS A 52 -2.43 -5.16 7.08
N SER A 53 -1.43 -5.20 6.22
CA SER A 53 -0.22 -6.03 6.42
C SER A 53 0.61 -5.59 7.62
N ILE A 54 0.65 -4.29 7.95
CA ILE A 54 1.35 -3.77 9.13
C ILE A 54 0.62 -4.15 10.42
N ILE A 55 -0.71 -4.08 10.44
CA ILE A 55 -1.52 -4.33 11.65
C ILE A 55 -1.68 -5.82 11.92
N TYR A 56 -2.00 -6.59 10.89
CA TYR A 56 -2.36 -8.00 11.01
C TYR A 56 -1.24 -8.95 10.59
N GLY A 57 -0.12 -8.45 10.08
CA GLY A 57 0.87 -9.27 9.39
C GLY A 57 0.39 -9.73 8.02
N GLN A 58 1.24 -10.45 7.30
CA GLN A 58 0.87 -11.11 6.05
C GLN A 58 0.47 -12.56 6.37
N GLU A 59 -0.65 -13.05 5.82
CA GLU A 59 -1.21 -14.41 6.04
C GLU A 59 -0.30 -15.56 5.57
N SER A 60 0.97 -15.31 5.20
CA SER A 60 1.87 -16.31 4.60
C SER A 60 3.34 -16.17 4.98
N GLN A 61 3.68 -15.44 6.04
CA GLN A 61 5.05 -15.54 6.57
C GLN A 61 5.17 -16.78 7.46
N GLU A 62 5.57 -17.92 6.88
CA GLU A 62 6.26 -18.94 7.66
C GLU A 62 7.51 -18.30 8.33
N PRO A 63 7.82 -18.67 9.58
CA PRO A 63 8.97 -18.14 10.29
C PRO A 63 10.21 -18.37 9.44
N HIS A 64 10.94 -17.29 9.15
CA HIS A 64 12.24 -17.43 8.51
C HIS A 64 13.16 -18.12 9.53
N LEU A 65 13.45 -19.40 9.32
CA LEU A 65 14.53 -20.09 10.01
C LEU A 65 15.81 -19.30 9.74
N GLU A 66 16.44 -18.87 10.82
CA GLU A 66 17.72 -18.17 10.83
C GLU A 66 18.72 -18.91 9.93
N GLN A 67 19.32 -18.19 8.99
CA GLN A 67 20.56 -18.61 8.32
C GLN A 67 21.76 -18.01 9.03
#